data_AF-A0A6G0YRF6-F1
#
_entry.id   AF-A0A6G0YRF6-F1
#
_cell.length_a   1.000
_cell.length_b   1.000
_cell.length_c   1.000
_cell.angle_alpha   90.00
_cell.angle_beta   90.00
_cell.angle_gamma   90.00
#
_symmetry.space_group_name_H-M   'P 1'
#
loop_
_entity.id
_entity.type
_entity.pdbx_description
1 polymer ?
#
loop_
_entity_poly.entity_id
_entity_poly.type
_entity_poly.pdbx_seq_one_letter_code
_entity_poly.pdbx_strand_id
1 'polypeptide(L)' 'MEVIRSRRLPWAGHAWRSQNPLLNAVIEQNPVGKRPLGRPRMRWEAVVKKDVEQLGGCSNWRNLALDREGWKLGCETGWP' A
#
# COMPACT_ATOMS: atom_id res chain seq x y z
N MET A 1 -9.92 -13.92 -2.43
CA MET A 1 -8.99 -12.81 -2.69
C MET A 1 -8.16 -13.11 -3.91
N GLU A 2 -7.86 -12.10 -4.72
CA GLU A 2 -6.88 -12.22 -5.82
C GLU A 2 -5.49 -12.48 -5.24
N VAL A 3 -4.76 -13.48 -5.75
CA VAL A 3 -3.46 -13.95 -5.20
C VAL A 3 -2.41 -12.84 -5.06
N ILE A 4 -2.45 -11.85 -5.94
CA ILE A 4 -1.51 -10.72 -5.90
C ILE A 4 -1.84 -9.78 -4.73
N ARG A 5 -3.12 -9.48 -4.51
CA ARG A 5 -3.58 -8.59 -3.43
C ARG A 5 -3.26 -9.15 -2.05
N SER A 6 -3.49 -10.45 -1.86
CA SER A 6 -3.24 -11.12 -0.57
C SER A 6 -1.76 -11.11 -0.16
N ARG A 7 -0.84 -10.97 -1.11
CA ARG A 7 0.60 -10.77 -0.84
C ARG A 7 0.99 -9.29 -0.71
N ARG A 8 0.36 -8.42 -1.51
CA ARG A 8 0.71 -6.99 -1.58
C ARG A 8 0.37 -6.25 -0.29
N LEU A 9 -0.82 -6.45 0.28
CA LEU A 9 -1.27 -5.68 1.44
C LEU A 9 -0.48 -5.99 2.72
N PRO A 10 -0.18 -7.26 3.07
CA PRO A 10 0.70 -7.55 4.20
C PRO A 10 2.08 -6.91 4.04
N TRP A 11 2.64 -6.96 2.82
CA TRP A 11 3.92 -6.34 2.51
C TRP A 11 3.87 -4.81 2.63
N ALA A 12 2.81 -4.17 2.13
CA ALA A 12 2.64 -2.72 2.23
C ALA A 12 2.59 -2.24 3.68
N GLY A 13 1.83 -2.92 4.54
CA GLY A 13 1.79 -2.61 5.96
C GLY A 13 3.13 -2.85 6.66
N HIS A 14 3.83 -3.95 6.34
CA HIS A 14 5.17 -4.20 6.86
C HIS A 14 6.18 -3.13 6.44
N ALA A 15 6.19 -2.78 5.16
CA ALA A 15 7.12 -1.81 4.59
C ALA A 15 6.89 -0.42 5.18
N TRP A 16 5.63 0.00 5.38
CA TRP A 16 5.28 1.27 6.00
C TRP A 16 5.66 1.35 7.49
N ARG A 17 5.54 0.24 8.23
CA ARG A 17 5.94 0.17 9.66
C ARG A 17 7.43 -0.13 9.85
N SER A 18 8.19 -0.29 8.76
CA SER A 18 9.58 -0.68 8.86
C SER A 18 10.43 0.46 9.44
N GLN A 19 11.39 0.10 10.30
CA GLN A 19 12.42 1.03 10.77
C GLN A 19 13.61 1.09 9.80
N ASN A 20 13.51 0.43 8.65
CA ASN A 20 14.57 0.44 7.65
C ASN A 20 14.57 1.77 6.87
N PRO A 21 15.61 2.59 7.01
CA PRO A 21 15.65 3.92 6.37
C PRO A 21 15.63 3.85 4.84
N LEU A 22 16.15 2.76 4.24
CA LEU A 22 16.10 2.58 2.78
C LEU A 22 14.68 2.29 2.29
N LEU A 23 13.93 1.46 3.03
CA LEU A 23 12.53 1.20 2.68
C LEU A 23 11.69 2.48 2.80
N ASN A 24 11.88 3.25 3.87
CA ASN A 24 11.18 4.51 4.08
C ASN A 24 11.51 5.50 2.96
N ALA A 25 12.79 5.65 2.62
CA ALA A 25 13.21 6.52 1.53
C ALA A 25 12.58 6.14 0.18
N VAL A 26 12.49 4.85 -0.14
CA VAL A 26 11.87 4.37 -1.40
C VAL A 26 10.35 4.58 -1.41
N ILE A 27 9.67 4.30 -0.29
CA ILE A 27 8.20 4.45 -0.19
C ILE A 27 7.79 5.92 -0.23
N GLU A 28 8.55 6.78 0.43
CA GLU A 28 8.29 8.22 0.46
C GLU A 28 8.75 8.92 -0.83
N GLN A 29 9.58 8.27 -1.64
CA GLN A 29 10.11 8.87 -2.87
C GLN A 29 8.97 9.29 -3.81
N ASN A 30 8.91 10.60 -4.08
CA ASN A 30 8.05 11.15 -5.12
C ASN A 30 8.89 11.67 -6.29
N PRO A 31 9.32 10.80 -7.23
CA PRO A 31 10.10 11.24 -8.37
C PRO A 31 9.29 12.23 -9.22
N VAL A 32 9.81 13.46 -9.33
CA VAL A 32 9.24 14.56 -10.10
C VAL A 32 9.82 14.52 -11.51
N GLY A 33 8.99 14.76 -12.53
CA GLY A 33 9.40 14.79 -13.94
C GLY A 33 8.46 14.04 -14.88
N LYS A 34 8.72 14.15 -16.19
CA LYS A 34 7.94 13.48 -17.23
C LYS A 34 8.41 12.04 -17.38
N ARG A 35 7.51 11.07 -17.15
CA ARG A 35 7.82 9.65 -17.38
C ARG A 35 7.84 9.35 -18.89
N PRO A 36 8.78 8.51 -19.37
CA PRO A 36 8.78 8.07 -20.76
C PRO A 36 7.49 7.31 -21.10
N LEU A 37 7.06 7.43 -22.36
CA LEU A 37 5.93 6.67 -22.88
C LEU A 37 6.23 5.16 -22.84
N GLY A 38 5.27 4.35 -22.40
CA GLY A 38 5.35 2.88 -22.40
C GLY A 38 5.13 2.23 -21.04
N ARG A 39 5.55 2.86 -19.92
CA ARG A 39 5.27 2.32 -18.59
C ARG A 39 3.86 2.72 -18.14
N PRO A 40 3.03 1.81 -17.61
CA PRO A 40 1.75 2.15 -16.98
C PRO A 40 1.94 3.29 -15.97
N ARG A 41 1.05 4.29 -16.02
CA ARG A 41 1.12 5.46 -15.13
C ARG A 41 0.89 5.09 -13.65
N MET A 42 0.30 3.92 -13.41
CA MET A 42 -0.07 3.44 -12.08
C MET A 42 1.17 3.18 -11.21
N ARG A 43 1.23 3.85 -10.05
CA ARG A 43 2.27 3.65 -9.03
C ARG A 43 1.87 2.50 -8.13
N TRP A 44 2.86 1.85 -7.50
CA TRP A 44 2.62 0.83 -6.47
C TRP A 44 1.64 1.32 -5.39
N GLU A 45 1.86 2.53 -4.87
CA GLU A 45 0.99 3.15 -3.86
C GLU A 45 -0.46 3.33 -4.35
N ALA A 46 -0.65 3.69 -5.62
CA ALA A 46 -1.99 3.83 -6.19
C ALA A 46 -2.71 2.48 -6.23
N VAL A 47 -1.97 1.37 -6.43
CA VAL A 47 -2.55 0.02 -6.36
C VAL A 47 -2.88 -0.36 -4.92
N VAL A 48 -1.99 -0.09 -3.96
CA VAL A 48 -2.24 -0.37 -2.54
C VAL A 48 -3.48 0.39 -2.07
N LYS A 49 -3.58 1.68 -2.39
CA LYS A 49 -4.76 2.49 -2.08
C LYS A 49 -6.03 1.88 -2.65
N LYS A 50 -6.01 1.50 -3.93
CA LYS A 50 -7.17 0.86 -4.59
C LYS A 50 -7.54 -0.47 -3.94
N ASP A 51 -6.56 -1.31 -3.61
CA ASP A 51 -6.78 -2.60 -2.96
C ASP A 51 -7.41 -2.43 -1.56
N VAL A 52 -7.03 -1.38 -0.82
CA VAL A 52 -7.60 -1.03 0.50
C VAL A 52 -9.02 -0.49 0.36
N GLU A 53 -9.26 0.42 -0.58
CA GLU A 53 -10.60 0.97 -0.87
C GLU A 53 -11.58 -0.13 -1.31
N GLN A 54 -11.11 -1.10 -2.11
CA GLN A 54 -11.91 -2.27 -2.49
C GLN A 54 -12.31 -3.16 -1.33
N LEU A 55 -11.58 -3.10 -0.22
CA LEU A 55 -11.84 -3.83 1.01
C LEU A 55 -12.58 -2.97 2.05
N GLY A 56 -13.15 -1.83 1.66
CA GLY A 56 -13.89 -0.93 2.56
C GLY A 56 -13.01 0.00 3.40
N GLY A 57 -11.69 -0.04 3.23
CA GLY A 57 -10.77 0.82 3.97
C GLY A 57 -10.80 2.28 3.50
N CYS A 58 -10.37 3.20 4.36
CA CYS A 58 -10.24 4.60 4.01
C CYS A 58 -9.10 4.86 3.02
N SER A 59 -9.20 5.97 2.28
CA SER A 59 -8.21 6.37 1.27
C SER A 59 -6.81 6.66 1.85
N ASN A 60 -6.73 6.93 3.16
CA ASN A 60 -5.46 7.10 3.88
C ASN A 60 -4.99 5.77 4.49
N TRP A 61 -4.66 4.82 3.61
CA TRP A 61 -4.20 3.49 3.99
C TRP A 61 -2.97 3.49 4.88
N ARG A 62 -2.12 4.54 4.81
CA ARG A 62 -0.92 4.69 5.65
C ARG A 62 -1.26 4.77 7.14
N ASN A 63 -2.34 5.49 7.49
CA ASN A 63 -2.82 5.56 8.87
C ASN A 63 -3.36 4.21 9.34
N LEU A 64 -4.15 3.53 8.48
CA LEU A 64 -4.63 2.18 8.77
C LEU A 64 -3.47 1.20 8.97
N ALA A 65 -2.40 1.36 8.21
CA ALA A 65 -1.20 0.53 8.32
C ALA A 65 -0.39 0.79 9.59
N LEU A 66 -0.63 1.84 10.37
CA LEU A 66 0.05 2.02 11.66
C LEU A 66 -0.48 1.03 12.71
N ASP A 67 -1.78 0.75 12.70
CA ASP A 67 -2.38 -0.30 13.51
C ASP A 67 -2.10 -1.66 12.86
N ARG A 68 -1.17 -2.42 13.45
CA ARG A 68 -0.76 -3.73 12.92
C ARG A 68 -1.91 -4.74 12.90
N GLU A 69 -2.71 -4.78 13.95
CA GLU A 69 -3.79 -5.76 14.09
C GLU A 69 -4.99 -5.35 13.25
N GLY A 70 -5.39 -4.07 13.28
CA GLY A 70 -6.43 -3.54 12.40
C GLY A 70 -6.07 -3.66 10.92
N TRP A 71 -4.80 -3.44 10.55
CA TRP A 71 -4.32 -3.69 9.19
C TRP A 71 -4.47 -5.14 8.78
N LYS A 72 -4.03 -6.08 9.64
CA LYS A 72 -4.11 -7.52 9.36
C LYS A 72 -5.57 -7.94 9.19
N LEU A 73 -6.44 -7.56 10.12
CA LEU A 73 -7.87 -7.89 10.07
C LEU A 73 -8.53 -7.32 8.81
N GLY A 74 -8.23 -6.05 8.47
CA GLY A 74 -8.74 -5.40 7.26
C GLY A 74 -8.28 -6.06 5.96
N CYS A 75 -7.03 -6.54 5.91
CA CYS A 75 -6.52 -7.29 4.77
C CYS A 75 -7.19 -8.66 4.60
N GLU A 76 -7.54 -9.32 5.71
CA GLU A 76 -8.11 -10.67 5.72
C GLU A 76 -9.62 -10.67 5.48
N THR A 77 -10.33 -9.74 6.12
CA THR A 77 -11.79 -9.75 6.24
C THR A 77 -12.46 -8.50 5.66
N GLY A 78 -11.70 -7.48 5.32
CA GLY A 78 -12.22 -6.14 4.97
C GLY A 78 -12.24 -5.20 6.18
N TRP A 79 -12.19 -3.90 5.91
CA TRP A 79 -12.49 -2.88 6.90
C TRP A 79 -14.01 -2.69 6.99
N PRO A 80 -14.55 -2.46 8.19
CA PRO A 80 -15.96 -2.20 8.41
C PRO A 80 -16.44 -0.88 7.79
#